data_AF-A0A926GNH4-F1
#
_entry.id   AF-A0A926GNH4-F1
#
_cell.length_a   1.000
_cell.length_b   1.000
_cell.length_c   1.000
_cell.angle_alpha   90.00
_cell.angle_beta   90.00
_cell.angle_gamma   90.00
#
_symmetry.space_group_name_H-M   'P 1'
#
loop_
_entity.id
_entity.type
_entity.pdbx_description
1 polymer ?
#
loop_
_entity_poly.entity_id
_entity_poly.type
_entity_poly.pdbx_seq_one_letter_code
_entity_poly.pdbx_strand_id
1 'polypeptide(L)'
;MKQEAFVALVERLEIAAQKNPASYRARVALLAVLGYAFILLLLLVGIVLTIALVLFAYFARSNSFAMIKLFAIVGGFTLATLAALWVKFDKPEGIPLDRENAGPLFQMIDRLTTALGAPRFHHVLLTPELNAAVVQVPRLGVLGWQSNYLLIGLPLMQALSEPEFEAVIAHELGHLRGGHGQFSAWIYRVNITWEQLMEKLQDAKISGAILKPFFRWYAPYFAAYSFALRRQDEYEADACAARLVGARVFADALCALPVRDQGLSTFWKSVSQSVMEQAEPPTAPFSSLAMAFHSGSAPGTDNALADALRVKTNVVDTHPALADRLRALGQEPHLPDPPATDATRLFGTHLPGLIRQLDNQWFADVRPAWHEKYRVLQQARQRLEQLEARVLAGETLSPAEAWEQADLTEDFHGAAVALPLFHAILATGGPESISRAHFAIGRILLAQDVADGIEHLETACAASSLAVFPALQLIYAFHKNRGDDVALQAVRERIQNHVEKEQAAEKERDPSVILKSDRYLPHETSDALIAAIRARLALIGDVSEAFFVRKVVTHFPDRPLYCLAVTLTHDWARYSSADDITRVLQALAHRMDSLPGETNFIVAIGGTKFIRQQLLEIPTAQIYKK
;
A
#
# COMPACT_ATOMS: atom_id res chain seq x y z
N MET A 1 2.77 -8.69 19.74
CA MET A 1 3.26 -7.59 20.61
C MET A 1 2.39 -6.37 20.32
N LYS A 2 1.96 -5.59 21.33
CA LYS A 2 1.28 -4.30 21.06
C LYS A 2 2.28 -3.30 20.48
N GLN A 3 1.83 -2.37 19.63
CA GLN A 3 2.70 -1.42 18.93
C GLN A 3 3.56 -0.58 19.90
N GLU A 4 2.96 -0.07 20.98
CA GLU A 4 3.68 0.69 22.02
C GLU A 4 4.81 -0.13 22.67
N ALA A 5 4.56 -1.41 22.94
CA ALA A 5 5.56 -2.30 23.53
C ALA A 5 6.70 -2.63 22.56
N PHE A 6 6.41 -2.65 21.25
CA PHE A 6 7.42 -2.82 20.21
C PHE A 6 8.31 -1.59 20.08
N VAL A 7 7.72 -0.39 20.04
CA VAL A 7 8.46 0.88 19.99
C VAL A 7 9.38 1.03 21.22
N ALA A 8 8.84 0.80 22.42
CA ALA A 8 9.65 0.86 23.65
C ALA A 8 10.77 -0.19 23.70
N LEU A 9 10.58 -1.35 23.06
CA LEU A 9 11.62 -2.36 22.93
C LEU A 9 12.72 -1.89 21.97
N VAL A 10 12.35 -1.36 20.80
CA VAL A 10 13.30 -0.83 19.81
C VAL A 10 14.18 0.27 20.42
N GLU A 11 13.58 1.26 21.08
CA GLU A 11 14.33 2.36 21.72
C GLU A 11 15.38 1.86 22.72
N ARG A 12 15.02 0.86 23.55
CA ARG A 12 15.97 0.24 24.50
C ARG A 12 17.08 -0.52 23.79
N LEU A 13 16.75 -1.20 22.69
CA LEU A 13 17.70 -1.98 21.90
C LEU A 13 18.67 -1.10 21.14
N GLU A 14 18.24 0.07 20.64
CA GLU A 14 19.13 1.06 20.02
C GLU A 14 20.17 1.58 21.00
N ILE A 15 19.77 1.92 22.23
CA ILE A 15 20.71 2.31 23.30
C ILE A 15 21.69 1.17 23.61
N ALA A 16 21.20 -0.08 23.62
CA ALA A 16 22.04 -1.24 23.88
C ALA A 16 23.04 -1.51 22.74
N ALA A 17 22.61 -1.34 21.49
CA ALA A 17 23.42 -1.48 20.29
C ALA A 17 24.55 -0.44 20.28
N GLN A 18 24.23 0.83 20.60
CA GLN A 18 25.22 1.91 20.71
C GLN A 18 26.25 1.68 21.83
N LYS A 19 25.82 1.18 23.00
CA LYS A 19 26.71 0.96 24.14
C LYS A 19 27.72 -0.17 23.92
N ASN A 20 27.30 -1.27 23.28
CA ASN A 20 28.20 -2.40 23.01
C ASN A 20 27.85 -3.11 21.68
N PRO A 21 28.32 -2.55 20.55
CA PRO A 21 28.05 -3.06 19.20
C PRO A 21 28.35 -4.54 19.00
N ALA A 22 29.52 -5.00 19.48
CA ALA A 22 29.98 -6.37 19.25
C ALA A 22 29.11 -7.39 19.99
N SER A 23 28.79 -7.11 21.26
CA SER A 23 27.88 -7.97 22.04
C SER A 23 26.47 -7.97 21.45
N TYR A 24 26.00 -6.81 20.98
CA TYR A 24 24.69 -6.69 20.35
C TYR A 24 24.60 -7.53 19.07
N ARG A 25 25.58 -7.40 18.16
CA ARG A 25 25.67 -8.22 16.93
C ARG A 25 25.69 -9.72 17.25
N ALA A 26 26.44 -10.16 18.27
CA ALA A 26 26.44 -11.56 18.69
C ALA A 26 25.05 -12.05 19.15
N ARG A 27 24.29 -11.21 19.86
CA ARG A 27 22.90 -11.54 20.27
C ARG A 27 21.96 -11.65 19.07
N VAL A 28 22.06 -10.73 18.12
CA VAL A 28 21.26 -10.77 16.88
C VAL A 28 21.60 -12.04 16.09
N ALA A 29 22.89 -12.40 16.01
CA ALA A 29 23.35 -13.63 15.35
C ALA A 29 22.77 -14.88 16.02
N LEU A 30 22.80 -14.94 17.36
CA LEU A 30 22.24 -16.06 18.11
C LEU A 30 20.72 -16.19 17.89
N LEU A 31 20.00 -15.06 17.83
CA LEU A 31 18.57 -15.07 17.50
C LEU A 31 18.33 -15.57 16.07
N ALA A 32 19.11 -15.11 15.09
CA ALA A 32 19.01 -15.61 13.71
C ALA A 32 19.29 -17.13 13.62
N VAL A 33 20.30 -17.63 14.34
CA VAL A 33 20.62 -19.06 14.44
C VAL A 33 19.48 -19.83 15.11
N LEU A 34 18.87 -19.30 16.16
CA LEU A 34 17.68 -19.89 16.80
C LEU A 34 16.54 -20.03 15.78
N GLY A 35 16.35 -19.02 14.94
CA GLY A 35 15.43 -19.10 13.82
C GLY A 35 15.74 -20.27 12.89
N TYR A 36 16.96 -20.36 12.36
CA TYR A 36 17.33 -21.47 11.48
C TYR A 36 17.18 -22.83 12.16
N ALA A 37 17.57 -22.95 13.42
CA ALA A 37 17.42 -24.18 14.19
C ALA A 37 15.95 -24.62 14.28
N PHE A 38 15.03 -23.66 14.43
CA PHE A 38 13.59 -23.96 14.41
C PHE A 38 13.12 -24.44 13.04
N ILE A 39 13.51 -23.77 11.94
CA ILE A 39 13.14 -24.21 10.57
C ILE A 39 13.68 -25.61 10.27
N LEU A 40 14.95 -25.86 10.61
CA LEU A 40 15.59 -27.16 10.42
C LEU A 40 14.92 -28.25 11.27
N LEU A 41 14.50 -27.92 12.50
CA LEU A 41 13.72 -28.84 13.33
C LEU A 41 12.37 -29.17 12.69
N LEU A 42 11.64 -28.19 12.17
CA LEU A 42 10.38 -28.43 11.46
C LEU A 42 10.56 -29.30 10.23
N LEU A 43 11.61 -29.04 9.46
CA LEU A 43 11.95 -29.83 8.29
C LEU A 43 12.29 -31.27 8.68
N LEU A 44 13.12 -31.46 9.71
CA LEU A 44 13.49 -32.77 10.23
C LEU A 44 12.24 -33.54 10.70
N VAL A 45 11.37 -32.91 11.48
CA VAL A 45 10.11 -33.51 11.95
C VAL A 45 9.21 -33.88 10.77
N GLY A 46 9.05 -32.98 9.77
CA GLY A 46 8.27 -33.25 8.56
C GLY A 46 8.80 -34.45 7.76
N ILE A 47 10.12 -34.53 7.57
CA ILE A 47 10.78 -35.65 6.89
C ILE A 47 10.57 -36.96 7.67
N VAL A 48 10.84 -36.96 8.98
CA VAL A 48 10.68 -38.15 9.83
C VAL A 48 9.24 -38.65 9.82
N LEU A 49 8.26 -37.74 9.95
CA LEU A 49 6.84 -38.09 9.88
C LEU A 49 6.46 -38.63 8.50
N THR A 50 6.97 -38.04 7.42
CA THR A 50 6.74 -38.52 6.06
C THR A 50 7.28 -39.94 5.88
N ILE A 51 8.51 -40.21 6.32
CA ILE A 51 9.13 -41.54 6.27
C ILE A 51 8.33 -42.54 7.13
N ALA A 52 7.96 -42.16 8.35
CA ALA A 52 7.19 -43.01 9.24
C ALA A 52 5.83 -43.39 8.66
N LEU A 53 5.14 -42.45 8.00
CA LEU A 53 3.87 -42.71 7.30
C LEU A 53 4.03 -43.66 6.12
N VAL A 54 5.11 -43.51 5.33
CA VAL A 54 5.42 -44.42 4.22
C VAL A 54 5.71 -45.83 4.72
N LEU A 55 6.53 -45.96 5.77
CA LEU A 55 6.85 -47.25 6.38
C LEU A 55 5.60 -47.90 6.98
N PHE A 56 4.77 -47.13 7.70
CA PHE A 56 3.53 -47.63 8.26
C PHE A 56 2.57 -48.12 7.17
N ALA A 57 2.36 -47.36 6.10
CA ALA A 57 1.53 -47.77 4.98
C ALA A 57 2.03 -49.07 4.32
N TYR A 58 3.35 -49.19 4.15
CA TYR A 58 4.01 -50.38 3.61
C TYR A 58 3.79 -51.61 4.48
N PHE A 59 4.07 -51.53 5.78
CA PHE A 59 3.95 -52.67 6.70
C PHE A 59 2.50 -53.03 7.03
N ALA A 60 1.62 -52.04 7.17
CA ALA A 60 0.20 -52.26 7.44
C ALA A 60 -0.60 -52.71 6.20
N ARG A 61 0.02 -52.69 5.00
CA ARG A 61 -0.65 -52.90 3.70
C ARG A 61 -1.94 -52.08 3.56
N SER A 62 -1.97 -50.90 4.16
CA SER A 62 -3.16 -50.06 4.26
C SER A 62 -2.97 -48.79 3.46
N ASN A 63 -3.80 -48.62 2.44
CA ASN A 63 -3.88 -47.43 1.61
C ASN A 63 -5.19 -46.67 1.88
N SER A 64 -5.55 -46.53 3.16
CA SER A 64 -6.78 -45.82 3.53
C SER A 64 -6.74 -44.38 3.04
N PHE A 65 -7.90 -43.85 2.65
CA PHE A 65 -8.05 -42.46 2.22
C PHE A 65 -7.55 -41.45 3.28
N ALA A 66 -7.67 -41.81 4.56
CA ALA A 66 -7.13 -41.01 5.67
C ALA A 66 -5.60 -40.91 5.64
N MET A 67 -4.89 -42.02 5.33
CA MET A 67 -3.43 -42.04 5.21
C MET A 67 -2.94 -41.21 4.02
N ILE A 68 -3.64 -41.27 2.88
CA ILE A 68 -3.32 -40.46 1.70
C ILE A 68 -3.49 -38.98 2.01
N LYS A 69 -4.59 -38.59 2.68
CA LYS A 69 -4.79 -37.21 3.15
C LYS A 69 -3.69 -36.75 4.11
N LEU A 70 -3.30 -37.60 5.07
CA LEU A 70 -2.26 -37.26 6.04
C LEU A 70 -0.89 -37.12 5.36
N PHE A 71 -0.57 -37.99 4.42
CA PHE A 71 0.65 -37.89 3.61
C PHE A 71 0.67 -36.61 2.78
N ALA A 72 -0.45 -36.23 2.15
CA ALA A 72 -0.56 -34.99 1.38
C ALA A 72 -0.34 -33.75 2.27
N ILE A 73 -0.85 -33.76 3.52
CA ILE A 73 -0.66 -32.66 4.46
C ILE A 73 0.82 -32.56 4.91
N VAL A 74 1.41 -33.66 5.38
CA VAL A 74 2.78 -33.66 5.92
C VAL A 74 3.82 -33.47 4.81
N GLY A 75 3.65 -34.18 3.69
CA GLY A 75 4.50 -34.05 2.51
C GLY A 75 4.38 -32.67 1.87
N GLY A 76 3.16 -32.14 1.75
CA GLY A 76 2.91 -30.78 1.26
C GLY A 76 3.57 -29.72 2.14
N PHE A 77 3.44 -29.82 3.47
CA PHE A 77 4.11 -28.93 4.41
C PHE A 77 5.65 -28.97 4.29
N THR A 78 6.21 -30.18 4.18
CA THR A 78 7.66 -30.39 4.05
C THR A 78 8.17 -29.79 2.74
N LEU A 79 7.46 -30.02 1.64
CA LEU A 79 7.79 -29.46 0.33
C LEU A 79 7.65 -27.93 0.31
N ALA A 80 6.60 -27.38 0.91
CA ALA A 80 6.40 -25.94 1.03
C ALA A 80 7.52 -25.27 1.84
N THR A 81 7.96 -25.89 2.94
CA THR A 81 9.09 -25.42 3.75
C THR A 81 10.40 -25.45 2.96
N LEU A 82 10.67 -26.51 2.20
CA LEU A 82 11.82 -26.59 1.30
C LEU A 82 11.78 -25.54 0.19
N ALA A 83 10.61 -25.35 -0.43
CA ALA A 83 10.40 -24.37 -1.49
C ALA A 83 10.57 -22.93 -0.98
N ALA A 84 10.18 -22.64 0.27
CA ALA A 84 10.38 -21.33 0.90
C ALA A 84 11.86 -20.98 1.10
N LEU A 85 12.75 -21.98 1.20
CA LEU A 85 14.21 -21.75 1.26
C LEU A 85 14.83 -21.48 -0.11
N TRP A 86 14.09 -21.73 -1.21
CA TRP A 86 14.58 -21.68 -2.58
C TRP A 86 13.92 -20.55 -3.39
N VAL A 87 13.98 -19.33 -2.88
CA VAL A 87 13.43 -18.14 -3.55
C VAL A 87 14.40 -17.65 -4.62
N LYS A 88 13.89 -17.47 -5.84
CA LYS A 88 14.59 -16.74 -6.89
C LYS A 88 14.39 -15.24 -6.63
N PHE A 89 15.49 -14.51 -6.59
CA PHE A 89 15.45 -13.04 -6.56
C PHE A 89 15.47 -12.55 -8.00
N ASP A 90 14.48 -11.73 -8.35
CA ASP A 90 14.46 -11.08 -9.66
C ASP A 90 15.62 -10.10 -9.78
N LYS A 91 16.17 -9.99 -10.98
CA LYS A 91 17.27 -9.07 -11.24
C LYS A 91 16.72 -7.65 -11.31
N PRO A 92 17.41 -6.65 -10.75
CA PRO A 92 17.02 -5.26 -10.91
C PRO A 92 16.96 -4.86 -12.39
N GLU A 93 15.98 -4.01 -12.71
CA GLU A 93 15.81 -3.43 -14.04
C GLU A 93 16.52 -2.06 -14.14
N GLY A 94 16.91 -1.67 -15.34
CA GLY A 94 17.58 -0.40 -15.62
C GLY A 94 18.47 -0.45 -16.87
N ILE A 95 18.94 0.71 -17.32
CA ILE A 95 19.84 0.81 -18.47
C ILE A 95 21.26 0.44 -18.03
N PRO A 96 21.89 -0.60 -18.58
CA PRO A 96 23.25 -0.97 -18.21
C PRO A 96 24.23 0.13 -18.61
N LEU A 97 25.10 0.50 -17.66
CA LEU A 97 26.18 1.45 -17.89
C LEU A 97 27.48 0.69 -18.08
N ASP A 98 28.19 1.01 -19.16
CA ASP A 98 29.49 0.43 -19.48
C ASP A 98 30.62 1.40 -19.11
N ARG A 99 31.77 0.84 -18.75
CA ARG A 99 32.99 1.61 -18.43
C ARG A 99 33.44 2.53 -19.56
N GLU A 100 33.18 2.13 -20.81
CA GLU A 100 33.50 2.93 -21.99
C GLU A 100 32.64 4.20 -22.08
N ASN A 101 31.37 4.11 -21.68
CA ASN A 101 30.38 5.19 -21.82
C ASN A 101 30.33 6.12 -20.59
N ALA A 102 30.80 5.66 -19.42
CA ALA A 102 30.75 6.40 -18.16
C ALA A 102 32.08 6.34 -17.39
N GLY A 103 33.21 6.52 -18.08
CA GLY A 103 34.56 6.39 -17.52
C GLY A 103 34.79 7.13 -16.18
N PRO A 104 34.49 8.45 -16.09
CA PRO A 104 34.63 9.20 -14.83
C PRO A 104 33.79 8.63 -13.67
N LEU A 105 32.55 8.22 -13.94
CA LEU A 105 31.68 7.58 -12.94
C LEU A 105 32.32 6.30 -12.39
N PHE A 106 32.83 5.44 -13.28
CA PHE A 106 33.47 4.19 -12.86
C PHE A 106 34.78 4.42 -12.09
N GLN A 107 35.54 5.46 -12.42
CA GLN A 107 36.73 5.84 -11.65
C GLN A 107 36.37 6.28 -10.23
N MET A 108 35.31 7.08 -10.07
CA MET A 108 34.77 7.46 -8.76
C MET A 108 34.33 6.23 -7.97
N ILE A 109 33.56 5.32 -8.59
CA ILE A 109 33.10 4.07 -7.95
C ILE A 109 34.28 3.20 -7.53
N ASP A 110 35.29 3.01 -8.39
CA ASP A 110 36.46 2.18 -8.09
C ASP A 110 37.29 2.77 -6.94
N ARG A 111 37.44 4.11 -6.90
CA ARG A 111 38.12 4.81 -5.81
C ARG A 111 37.39 4.60 -4.49
N LEU A 112 36.07 4.81 -4.45
CA LEU A 112 35.26 4.60 -3.24
C LEU A 112 35.27 3.13 -2.80
N THR A 113 35.13 2.19 -3.75
CA THR A 113 35.19 0.75 -3.49
C THR A 113 36.51 0.36 -2.84
N THR A 114 37.62 0.88 -3.37
CA THR A 114 38.97 0.62 -2.83
C THR A 114 39.15 1.24 -1.46
N ALA A 115 38.71 2.49 -1.25
CA ALA A 115 38.84 3.20 0.01
C ALA A 115 38.03 2.54 1.15
N LEU A 116 36.86 1.97 0.82
CA LEU A 116 35.99 1.30 1.79
C LEU A 116 36.31 -0.18 1.98
N GLY A 117 37.10 -0.79 1.09
CA GLY A 117 37.26 -2.25 1.04
C GLY A 117 35.94 -2.97 0.73
N ALA A 118 35.08 -2.33 -0.07
CA ALA A 118 33.80 -2.89 -0.51
C ALA A 118 34.02 -3.90 -1.65
N PRO A 119 33.12 -4.88 -1.84
CA PRO A 119 33.18 -5.78 -2.98
C PRO A 119 32.91 -5.03 -4.28
N ARG A 120 33.53 -5.49 -5.38
CA ARG A 120 33.31 -4.89 -6.71
C ARG A 120 31.88 -5.10 -7.21
N PHE A 121 31.37 -4.11 -7.93
CA PHE A 121 30.10 -4.20 -8.66
C PHE A 121 30.29 -4.96 -9.97
N HIS A 122 29.35 -5.86 -10.24
CA HIS A 122 29.30 -6.61 -11.50
C HIS A 122 28.46 -5.88 -12.55
N HIS A 123 27.48 -5.11 -12.09
CA HIS A 123 26.56 -4.35 -12.93
C HIS A 123 26.33 -2.98 -12.30
N VAL A 124 26.36 -1.94 -13.13
CA VAL A 124 25.94 -0.58 -12.78
C VAL A 124 24.78 -0.23 -13.71
N LEU A 125 23.63 0.09 -13.15
CA LEU A 125 22.39 0.34 -13.91
C LEU A 125 21.91 1.77 -13.66
N LEU A 126 21.48 2.45 -14.72
CA LEU A 126 20.80 3.74 -14.65
C LEU A 126 19.28 3.54 -14.51
N THR A 127 18.65 4.21 -13.57
CA THR A 127 17.22 4.10 -13.27
C THR A 127 16.51 5.47 -13.33
N PRO A 128 15.17 5.50 -13.47
CA PRO A 128 14.39 6.75 -13.48
C PRO A 128 14.10 7.31 -12.09
N GLU A 129 14.67 6.75 -11.02
CA GLU A 129 14.33 7.08 -9.63
C GLU A 129 15.25 8.18 -9.06
N LEU A 130 14.78 8.96 -8.09
CA LEU A 130 15.65 9.81 -7.26
C LEU A 130 16.23 8.98 -6.13
N ASN A 131 17.08 8.02 -6.49
CA ASN A 131 17.71 7.15 -5.51
C ASN A 131 19.02 6.54 -6.04
N ALA A 132 19.87 6.10 -5.13
CA ALA A 132 20.95 5.16 -5.41
C ALA A 132 20.77 3.98 -4.47
N ALA A 133 21.02 2.77 -4.97
CA ALA A 133 20.86 1.58 -4.15
C ALA A 133 21.85 0.49 -4.56
N VAL A 134 22.29 -0.27 -3.56
CA VAL A 134 23.05 -1.49 -3.80
C VAL A 134 22.15 -2.71 -3.63
N VAL A 135 22.11 -3.57 -4.65
CA VAL A 135 21.36 -4.82 -4.61
C VAL A 135 22.31 -6.00 -4.78
N GLN A 136 22.24 -6.97 -3.88
CA GLN A 136 22.98 -8.23 -3.98
C GLN A 136 22.03 -9.36 -4.37
N VAL A 137 22.21 -9.91 -5.58
CA VAL A 137 21.39 -11.02 -6.09
C VAL A 137 22.15 -12.34 -5.93
N PRO A 138 21.61 -13.33 -5.19
CA PRO A 138 22.25 -14.62 -5.01
C PRO A 138 22.21 -15.46 -6.29
N ARG A 139 23.36 -16.01 -6.73
CA ARG A 139 23.44 -16.85 -7.94
C ARG A 139 23.04 -18.32 -7.73
N LEU A 140 23.18 -18.83 -6.51
CA LEU A 140 22.94 -20.25 -6.15
C LEU A 140 22.20 -20.36 -4.80
N GLY A 141 21.02 -19.73 -4.68
CA GLY A 141 20.23 -19.74 -3.45
C GLY A 141 20.98 -19.20 -2.22
N VAL A 142 20.66 -19.70 -1.03
CA VAL A 142 21.23 -19.24 0.26
C VAL A 142 22.73 -19.56 0.45
N LEU A 143 23.32 -20.42 -0.39
CA LEU A 143 24.70 -20.92 -0.27
C LEU A 143 25.63 -20.41 -1.41
N GLY A 144 25.16 -19.44 -2.20
CA GLY A 144 25.84 -19.00 -3.43
C GLY A 144 26.61 -17.68 -3.36
N TRP A 145 27.47 -17.49 -4.35
CA TRP A 145 28.14 -16.23 -4.70
C TRP A 145 27.10 -15.15 -5.05
N GLN A 146 27.37 -13.90 -4.66
CA GLN A 146 26.48 -12.78 -4.90
C GLN A 146 26.89 -12.00 -6.16
N SER A 147 25.91 -11.56 -6.94
CA SER A 147 26.09 -10.57 -7.98
C SER A 147 25.71 -9.21 -7.43
N ASN A 148 26.69 -8.30 -7.33
CA ASN A 148 26.48 -6.95 -6.80
C ASN A 148 26.05 -6.01 -7.94
N TYR A 149 24.89 -5.37 -7.76
CA TYR A 149 24.33 -4.35 -8.63
C TYR A 149 24.41 -3.00 -7.92
N LEU A 150 24.84 -1.97 -8.63
CA LEU A 150 24.70 -0.57 -8.21
C LEU A 150 23.64 0.09 -9.11
N LEU A 151 22.54 0.52 -8.50
CA LEU A 151 21.48 1.27 -9.17
C LEU A 151 21.73 2.75 -8.93
N ILE A 152 21.72 3.53 -10.01
CA ILE A 152 21.96 4.96 -9.97
C ILE A 152 20.80 5.66 -10.68
N GLY A 153 20.09 6.49 -9.94
CA GLY A 153 19.03 7.33 -10.47
C GLY A 153 19.54 8.47 -11.34
N LEU A 154 19.01 8.62 -12.56
CA LEU A 154 19.27 9.83 -13.33
C LEU A 154 18.76 11.09 -12.61
N PRO A 155 17.52 11.13 -12.06
CA PRO A 155 17.07 12.27 -11.25
C PRO A 155 17.97 12.58 -10.06
N LEU A 156 18.53 11.56 -9.39
CA LEU A 156 19.47 11.76 -8.29
C LEU A 156 20.73 12.52 -8.77
N MET A 157 21.27 12.12 -9.91
CA MET A 157 22.45 12.78 -10.49
C MET A 157 22.16 14.19 -10.98
N GLN A 158 20.94 14.46 -11.45
CA GLN A 158 20.48 15.81 -11.85
C GLN A 158 20.21 16.72 -10.64
N ALA A 159 19.86 16.13 -9.50
CA ALA A 159 19.48 16.86 -8.29
C ALA A 159 20.68 17.30 -7.44
N LEU A 160 21.84 16.65 -7.59
CA LEU A 160 23.01 16.80 -6.74
C LEU A 160 24.24 17.27 -7.52
N SER A 161 25.10 18.03 -6.87
CA SER A 161 26.47 18.26 -7.34
C SER A 161 27.28 16.96 -7.33
N GLU A 162 28.39 16.93 -8.06
CA GLU A 162 29.30 15.76 -8.07
C GLU A 162 29.78 15.35 -6.66
N PRO A 163 30.22 16.25 -5.76
CA PRO A 163 30.61 15.87 -4.41
C PRO A 163 29.46 15.34 -3.55
N GLU A 164 28.26 15.91 -3.67
CA GLU A 164 27.07 15.42 -2.94
C GLU A 164 26.66 14.04 -3.44
N PHE A 165 26.66 13.83 -4.75
CA PHE A 165 26.40 12.52 -5.36
C PHE A 165 27.46 11.50 -4.94
N GLU A 166 28.74 11.85 -4.94
CA GLU A 166 29.81 11.00 -4.42
C GLU A 166 29.55 10.62 -2.96
N ALA A 167 29.07 11.55 -2.13
CA ALA A 167 28.76 11.30 -0.73
C ALA A 167 27.61 10.30 -0.56
N VAL A 168 26.56 10.38 -1.41
CA VAL A 168 25.48 9.38 -1.46
C VAL A 168 26.02 8.01 -1.86
N ILE A 169 26.83 7.92 -2.92
CA ILE A 169 27.44 6.66 -3.34
C ILE A 169 28.37 6.09 -2.26
N ALA A 170 29.14 6.94 -1.56
CA ALA A 170 29.98 6.51 -0.44
C ALA A 170 29.18 5.94 0.73
N HIS A 171 27.99 6.49 1.01
CA HIS A 171 27.06 5.93 2.00
C HIS A 171 26.55 4.55 1.56
N GLU A 172 26.08 4.42 0.32
CA GLU A 172 25.60 3.15 -0.23
C GLU A 172 26.67 2.04 -0.21
N LEU A 173 27.92 2.37 -0.56
CA LEU A 173 29.05 1.43 -0.44
C LEU A 173 29.44 1.16 1.02
N GLY A 174 29.15 2.09 1.93
CA GLY A 174 29.33 1.93 3.37
C GLY A 174 28.58 0.71 3.91
N HIS A 175 27.38 0.43 3.38
CA HIS A 175 26.63 -0.78 3.73
C HIS A 175 27.33 -2.07 3.33
N LEU A 176 28.17 -2.05 2.28
CA LEU A 176 28.88 -3.24 1.80
C LEU A 176 30.25 -3.46 2.46
N ARG A 177 30.64 -2.62 3.42
CA ARG A 177 31.97 -2.66 4.02
C ARG A 177 32.22 -3.96 4.79
N GLY A 178 33.22 -4.73 4.34
CA GLY A 178 33.80 -5.87 5.06
C GLY A 178 32.79 -6.92 5.57
N GLY A 179 33.14 -7.66 6.62
CA GLY A 179 32.28 -8.68 7.23
C GLY A 179 30.97 -8.14 7.84
N HIS A 180 30.81 -6.81 7.96
CA HIS A 180 29.63 -6.15 8.51
C HIS A 180 28.47 -6.11 7.50
N GLY A 181 28.72 -5.74 6.24
CA GLY A 181 27.68 -5.79 5.20
C GLY A 181 27.14 -7.20 4.94
N GLN A 182 28.02 -8.21 4.98
CA GLN A 182 27.62 -9.62 4.84
C GLN A 182 26.73 -10.10 5.99
N PHE A 183 27.01 -9.63 7.21
CA PHE A 183 26.23 -9.94 8.40
C PHE A 183 24.83 -9.32 8.33
N SER A 184 24.74 -8.03 8.02
CA SER A 184 23.45 -7.32 7.96
C SER A 184 22.59 -7.80 6.79
N ALA A 185 23.19 -8.07 5.63
CA ALA A 185 22.50 -8.73 4.52
C ALA A 185 22.00 -10.14 4.89
N TRP A 186 22.76 -10.89 5.70
CA TRP A 186 22.32 -12.19 6.22
C TRP A 186 21.12 -12.06 7.17
N ILE A 187 21.17 -11.13 8.13
CA ILE A 187 20.05 -10.85 9.05
C ILE A 187 18.80 -10.39 8.27
N TYR A 188 18.96 -9.56 7.24
CA TYR A 188 17.87 -9.13 6.38
C TYR A 188 17.20 -10.30 5.65
N ARG A 189 17.99 -11.22 5.08
CA ARG A 189 17.46 -12.44 4.43
C ARG A 189 16.69 -13.32 5.41
N VAL A 190 17.19 -13.46 6.63
CA VAL A 190 16.48 -14.20 7.69
C VAL A 190 15.10 -13.58 7.87
N ASN A 191 15.01 -12.26 8.02
CA ASN A 191 13.73 -11.57 8.18
C ASN A 191 12.75 -11.81 7.03
N ILE A 192 13.18 -11.68 5.77
CA ILE A 192 12.35 -11.95 4.58
C ILE A 192 11.89 -13.42 4.56
N THR A 193 12.79 -14.36 4.84
CA THR A 193 12.45 -15.80 4.85
C THR A 193 11.37 -16.08 5.90
N TRP A 194 11.41 -15.40 7.05
CA TRP A 194 10.38 -15.51 8.08
C TRP A 194 9.02 -14.94 7.64
N GLU A 195 9.01 -13.76 7.02
CA GLU A 195 7.78 -13.13 6.51
C GLU A 195 7.09 -14.02 5.46
N GLN A 196 7.85 -14.52 4.50
CA GLN A 196 7.34 -15.43 3.45
C GLN A 196 6.88 -16.78 3.99
N LEU A 197 7.63 -17.35 4.96
CA LEU A 197 7.22 -18.58 5.63
C LEU A 197 5.91 -18.35 6.40
N MET A 198 5.74 -17.20 7.05
CA MET A 198 4.51 -16.85 7.75
C MET A 198 3.32 -16.72 6.80
N GLU A 199 3.49 -16.04 5.66
CA GLU A 199 2.44 -15.90 4.64
C GLU A 199 1.95 -17.28 4.18
N LYS A 200 2.88 -18.15 3.77
CA LYS A 200 2.55 -19.52 3.33
C LYS A 200 1.95 -20.41 4.43
N LEU A 201 2.29 -20.16 5.69
CA LEU A 201 1.77 -20.94 6.83
C LEU A 201 0.43 -20.43 7.35
N GLN A 202 0.06 -19.18 7.10
CA GLN A 202 -1.28 -18.67 7.41
C GLN A 202 -2.35 -19.33 6.54
N ASP A 203 -2.02 -19.66 5.30
CA ASP A 203 -2.92 -20.36 4.38
C ASP A 203 -3.18 -21.83 4.79
N ALA A 204 -2.26 -22.44 5.54
CA ALA A 204 -2.35 -23.82 5.99
C ALA A 204 -2.96 -23.93 7.40
N LYS A 205 -4.27 -24.21 7.48
CA LYS A 205 -5.08 -24.26 8.73
C LYS A 205 -4.48 -25.11 9.88
N ILE A 206 -3.70 -26.16 9.59
CA ILE A 206 -3.19 -27.12 10.59
C ILE A 206 -1.82 -26.68 11.16
N SER A 207 -0.95 -26.07 10.36
CA SER A 207 0.37 -25.61 10.82
C SER A 207 0.28 -24.33 11.66
N GLY A 208 -0.76 -23.51 11.44
CA GLY A 208 -1.02 -22.29 12.18
C GLY A 208 -1.36 -22.47 13.67
N ALA A 209 -1.63 -23.68 14.17
CA ALA A 209 -1.91 -23.89 15.61
C ALA A 209 -0.64 -24.18 16.43
N ILE A 210 0.25 -25.02 15.90
CA ILE A 210 1.46 -25.50 16.61
C ILE A 210 2.59 -24.47 16.53
N LEU A 211 2.71 -23.76 15.40
CA LEU A 211 3.85 -22.87 15.16
C LEU A 211 3.59 -21.43 15.60
N LYS A 212 2.31 -21.03 15.67
CA LYS A 212 1.89 -19.66 16.00
C LYS A 212 2.40 -19.13 17.33
N PRO A 213 2.56 -19.92 18.41
CA PRO A 213 3.17 -19.43 19.65
C PRO A 213 4.63 -18.98 19.44
N PHE A 214 5.44 -19.78 18.74
CA PHE A 214 6.82 -19.43 18.42
C PHE A 214 6.86 -18.18 17.55
N PHE A 215 6.10 -18.13 16.46
CA PHE A 215 6.06 -16.96 15.57
C PHE A 215 5.62 -15.68 16.27
N ARG A 216 4.56 -15.74 17.09
CA ARG A 216 4.02 -14.57 17.83
C ARG A 216 5.04 -13.95 18.78
N TRP A 217 5.98 -14.75 19.28
CA TRP A 217 7.07 -14.29 20.13
C TRP A 217 8.30 -13.90 19.31
N TYR A 218 8.81 -14.83 18.48
CA TYR A 218 10.07 -14.70 17.77
C TYR A 218 10.05 -13.59 16.71
N ALA A 219 9.02 -13.53 15.85
CA ALA A 219 9.00 -12.59 14.73
C ALA A 219 9.08 -11.11 15.17
N PRO A 220 8.21 -10.59 16.07
CA PRO A 220 8.32 -9.20 16.51
C PRO A 220 9.58 -8.94 17.34
N TYR A 221 10.10 -9.95 18.05
CA TYR A 221 11.32 -9.80 18.85
C TYR A 221 12.56 -9.71 17.95
N PHE A 222 12.69 -10.62 16.98
CA PHE A 222 13.76 -10.61 16.00
C PHE A 222 13.71 -9.36 15.11
N ALA A 223 12.50 -8.93 14.70
CA ALA A 223 12.31 -7.70 13.95
C ALA A 223 12.83 -6.48 14.72
N ALA A 224 12.52 -6.34 16.01
CA ALA A 224 13.03 -5.25 16.84
C ALA A 224 14.56 -5.28 16.96
N TYR A 225 15.15 -6.47 17.14
CA TYR A 225 16.61 -6.63 17.24
C TYR A 225 17.33 -6.31 15.94
N SER A 226 16.80 -6.81 14.83
CA SER A 226 17.28 -6.55 13.46
C SER A 226 17.14 -5.08 13.10
N PHE A 227 16.05 -4.42 13.50
CA PHE A 227 15.84 -2.99 13.26
C PHE A 227 16.91 -2.13 13.93
N ALA A 228 17.15 -2.32 15.23
CA ALA A 228 18.17 -1.54 15.94
C ALA A 228 19.60 -1.83 15.43
N LEU A 229 19.87 -3.02 14.91
CA LEU A 229 21.13 -3.31 14.20
C LEU A 229 21.24 -2.50 12.90
N ARG A 230 20.20 -2.54 12.04
CA ARG A 230 20.18 -1.78 10.79
C ARG A 230 20.40 -0.29 11.04
N ARG A 231 19.77 0.26 12.07
CA ARG A 231 19.96 1.66 12.50
C ARG A 231 21.40 2.00 12.83
N GLN A 232 22.10 1.09 13.51
CA GLN A 232 23.52 1.29 13.76
C GLN A 232 24.33 1.26 12.46
N ASP A 233 24.03 0.34 11.55
CA ASP A 233 24.73 0.25 10.26
C ASP A 233 24.53 1.51 9.40
N GLU A 234 23.37 2.17 9.49
CA GLU A 234 23.11 3.48 8.87
C GLU A 234 24.05 4.58 9.40
N TYR A 235 24.19 4.71 10.72
CA TYR A 235 25.12 5.68 11.32
C TYR A 235 26.58 5.34 10.99
N GLU A 236 26.92 4.05 10.88
CA GLU A 236 28.26 3.62 10.47
C GLU A 236 28.53 3.97 8.99
N ALA A 237 27.55 3.80 8.10
CA ALA A 237 27.62 4.20 6.70
C ALA A 237 27.75 5.73 6.57
N ASP A 238 26.96 6.50 7.31
CA ASP A 238 27.06 7.96 7.41
C ASP A 238 28.46 8.42 7.82
N ALA A 239 29.00 7.82 8.88
CA ALA A 239 30.35 8.13 9.35
C ALA A 239 31.43 7.75 8.32
N CYS A 240 31.21 6.72 7.51
CA CYS A 240 32.12 6.35 6.43
C CYS A 240 32.07 7.38 5.28
N ALA A 241 30.87 7.73 4.81
CA ALA A 241 30.68 8.74 3.78
C ALA A 241 31.29 10.09 4.18
N ALA A 242 31.00 10.53 5.41
CA ALA A 242 31.54 11.77 5.98
C ALA A 242 33.06 11.77 6.11
N ARG A 243 33.69 10.62 6.41
CA ARG A 243 35.16 10.51 6.45
C ARG A 243 35.82 10.57 5.08
N LEU A 244 35.15 10.06 4.04
CA LEU A 244 35.71 9.98 2.69
C LEU A 244 35.54 11.27 1.91
N VAL A 245 34.35 11.85 1.96
CA VAL A 245 33.97 13.01 1.13
C VAL A 245 33.96 14.31 1.96
N GLY A 246 33.84 14.21 3.28
CA GLY A 246 33.77 15.32 4.21
C GLY A 246 32.39 15.45 4.87
N ALA A 247 32.37 15.71 6.18
CA ALA A 247 31.13 15.74 6.96
C ALA A 247 30.16 16.84 6.49
N ARG A 248 30.66 18.01 6.10
CA ARG A 248 29.84 19.11 5.58
C ARG A 248 29.19 18.74 4.25
N VAL A 249 29.97 18.22 3.29
CA VAL A 249 29.46 17.80 1.97
C VAL A 249 28.38 16.72 2.12
N PHE A 250 28.61 15.74 2.99
CA PHE A 250 27.61 14.70 3.24
C PHE A 250 26.36 15.27 3.92
N ALA A 251 26.50 16.16 4.90
CA ALA A 251 25.36 16.83 5.53
C ALA A 251 24.56 17.71 4.56
N ASP A 252 25.23 18.40 3.62
CA ASP A 252 24.58 19.17 2.55
C ASP A 252 23.78 18.25 1.62
N ALA A 253 24.35 17.11 1.21
CA ALA A 253 23.64 16.09 0.42
C ALA A 253 22.39 15.57 1.15
N LEU A 254 22.50 15.28 2.46
CA LEU A 254 21.37 14.85 3.29
C LEU A 254 20.27 15.91 3.40
N CYS A 255 20.63 17.20 3.43
CA CYS A 255 19.66 18.30 3.47
C CYS A 255 19.04 18.57 2.08
N ALA A 256 19.81 18.41 1.01
CA ALA A 256 19.33 18.63 -0.36
C ALA A 256 18.29 17.59 -0.78
N LEU A 257 18.53 16.31 -0.51
CA LEU A 257 17.67 15.19 -0.95
C LEU A 257 16.17 15.38 -0.68
N PRO A 258 15.69 15.63 0.57
CA PRO A 258 14.25 15.78 0.81
C PRO A 258 13.65 16.99 0.10
N VAL A 259 14.43 18.07 -0.06
CA VAL A 259 13.98 19.27 -0.81
C VAL A 259 13.85 18.96 -2.29
N ARG A 260 14.82 18.23 -2.87
CA ARG A 260 14.80 17.82 -4.29
C ARG A 260 13.72 16.78 -4.56
N ASP A 261 13.46 15.86 -3.63
CA ASP A 261 12.38 14.89 -3.71
C ASP A 261 11.00 15.57 -3.74
N GLN A 262 10.77 16.57 -2.87
CA GLN A 262 9.55 17.38 -2.92
C GLN A 262 9.42 18.16 -4.25
N GLY A 263 10.53 18.68 -4.76
CA GLY A 263 10.57 19.32 -6.08
C GLY A 263 10.22 18.34 -7.22
N LEU A 264 10.75 17.12 -7.16
CA LEU A 264 10.45 16.05 -8.12
C LEU A 264 8.98 15.65 -8.09
N SER A 265 8.40 15.49 -6.89
CA SER A 265 6.97 15.20 -6.71
C SER A 265 6.10 16.29 -7.35
N THR A 266 6.46 17.55 -7.14
CA THR A 266 5.77 18.70 -7.74
C THR A 266 5.89 18.70 -9.26
N PHE A 267 7.09 18.41 -9.80
CA PHE A 267 7.32 18.27 -11.23
C PHE A 267 6.43 17.18 -11.86
N TRP A 268 6.43 15.97 -11.28
CA TRP A 268 5.62 14.86 -11.81
C TRP A 268 4.11 15.10 -11.68
N LYS A 269 3.69 15.84 -10.64
CA LYS A 269 2.30 16.29 -10.52
C LYS A 269 1.93 17.23 -11.66
N SER A 270 2.79 18.20 -11.99
CA SER A 270 2.58 19.12 -13.12
C SER A 270 2.55 18.37 -14.45
N VAL A 271 3.46 17.42 -14.67
CA VAL A 271 3.43 16.55 -15.87
C VAL A 271 2.10 15.81 -15.91
N SER A 272 1.71 15.14 -14.82
CA SER A 272 0.47 14.36 -14.77
C SER A 272 -0.81 15.18 -14.95
N GLN A 273 -0.77 16.48 -14.66
CA GLN A 273 -1.88 17.42 -14.87
C GLN A 273 -1.97 17.89 -16.32
N SER A 274 -0.88 17.88 -17.10
CA SER A 274 -0.91 18.33 -18.50
C SER A 274 -1.79 17.44 -19.40
N VAL A 275 -2.14 16.24 -18.95
CA VAL A 275 -3.17 15.37 -19.58
C VAL A 275 -4.53 16.04 -19.69
N MET A 276 -4.81 17.13 -18.97
CA MET A 276 -6.05 17.90 -19.15
C MET A 276 -6.07 18.64 -20.49
N GLU A 277 -4.90 18.96 -21.05
CA GLU A 277 -4.73 19.83 -22.22
C GLU A 277 -4.03 19.11 -23.39
N GLN A 278 -3.25 18.07 -23.11
CA GLN A 278 -2.37 17.41 -24.07
C GLN A 278 -2.78 15.96 -24.31
N ALA A 279 -3.12 15.65 -25.56
CA ALA A 279 -3.50 14.29 -25.97
C ALA A 279 -2.35 13.28 -25.88
N GLU A 280 -1.11 13.74 -26.09
CA GLU A 280 0.10 12.93 -25.96
C GLU A 280 0.89 13.37 -24.71
N PRO A 281 1.56 12.43 -24.00
CA PRO A 281 2.42 12.79 -22.89
C PRO A 281 3.65 13.57 -23.36
N PRO A 282 4.28 14.38 -22.48
CA PRO A 282 5.53 15.07 -22.80
C PRO A 282 6.63 14.11 -23.29
N THR A 283 7.37 14.47 -24.34
CA THR A 283 8.35 13.55 -24.95
C THR A 283 9.72 13.55 -24.29
N ALA A 284 9.99 14.49 -23.37
CA ALA A 284 11.32 14.66 -22.77
C ALA A 284 11.28 15.03 -21.27
N PRO A 285 10.53 14.29 -20.41
CA PRO A 285 10.37 14.66 -19.01
C PRO A 285 11.69 14.70 -18.22
N PHE A 286 12.65 13.81 -18.47
CA PHE A 286 13.93 13.81 -17.75
C PHE A 286 14.85 14.94 -18.19
N SER A 287 14.73 15.39 -19.44
CA SER A 287 15.39 16.62 -19.90
C SER A 287 14.80 17.86 -19.21
N SER A 288 13.47 17.94 -19.10
CA SER A 288 12.77 19.02 -18.40
C SER A 288 13.04 19.02 -16.90
N LEU A 289 13.19 17.84 -16.29
CA LEU A 289 13.49 17.70 -14.88
C LEU A 289 14.86 18.29 -14.51
N ALA A 290 15.88 18.07 -15.33
CA ALA A 290 17.20 18.69 -15.11
C ALA A 290 17.08 20.22 -15.07
N MET A 291 16.31 20.82 -15.99
CA MET A 291 16.11 22.27 -16.00
C MET A 291 15.35 22.74 -14.75
N ALA A 292 14.38 21.97 -14.27
CA ALA A 292 13.65 22.27 -13.04
C ALA A 292 14.58 22.32 -11.82
N PHE A 293 15.50 21.35 -11.67
CA PHE A 293 16.46 21.37 -10.57
C PHE A 293 17.45 22.55 -10.64
N HIS A 294 18.00 22.84 -11.82
CA HIS A 294 18.96 23.94 -12.00
C HIS A 294 18.35 25.32 -11.77
N SER A 295 17.07 25.50 -12.13
CA SER A 295 16.40 26.80 -11.96
C SER A 295 16.08 27.14 -10.50
N GLY A 296 16.23 26.20 -9.56
CA GLY A 296 15.87 26.38 -8.15
C GLY A 296 14.40 26.75 -7.92
N SER A 297 13.57 26.68 -8.97
CA SER A 297 12.25 27.31 -9.04
C SER A 297 11.12 26.32 -8.74
N ALA A 298 11.42 25.22 -8.03
CA ALA A 298 10.40 24.23 -7.69
C ALA A 298 9.40 24.84 -6.67
N PRO A 299 8.15 25.14 -7.08
CA PRO A 299 7.16 25.72 -6.18
C PRO A 299 6.89 24.78 -5.00
N GLY A 300 6.70 25.34 -3.81
CA GLY A 300 6.38 24.54 -2.63
C GLY A 300 7.58 23.92 -1.91
N THR A 301 8.81 24.38 -2.19
CA THR A 301 10.02 23.93 -1.47
C THR A 301 10.42 24.81 -0.28
N ASP A 302 9.73 25.94 -0.07
CA ASP A 302 10.08 26.99 0.92
C ASP A 302 10.22 26.48 2.36
N ASN A 303 9.48 25.42 2.72
CA ASN A 303 9.54 24.78 4.04
C ASN A 303 10.09 23.35 4.02
N ALA A 304 10.51 22.84 2.86
CA ALA A 304 10.83 21.42 2.67
C ALA A 304 11.90 20.91 3.65
N LEU A 305 12.98 21.67 3.84
CA LEU A 305 14.03 21.31 4.79
C LEU A 305 13.54 21.38 6.24
N ALA A 306 12.77 22.42 6.58
CA ALA A 306 12.22 22.58 7.93
C ALA A 306 11.25 21.44 8.28
N ASP A 307 10.42 21.03 7.32
CA ASP A 307 9.51 19.90 7.47
C ASP A 307 10.27 18.58 7.57
N ALA A 308 11.30 18.37 6.75
CA ALA A 308 12.18 17.20 6.85
C ALA A 308 12.91 17.09 8.21
N LEU A 309 13.29 18.22 8.81
CA LEU A 309 13.92 18.26 10.14
C LEU A 309 12.93 17.99 11.28
N ARG A 310 11.63 18.20 11.07
CA ARG A 310 10.57 17.90 12.06
C ARG A 310 10.19 16.42 12.08
N VAL A 311 10.47 15.68 10.99
CA VAL A 311 10.23 14.24 10.93
C VAL A 311 11.03 13.56 12.04
N LYS A 312 10.32 12.78 12.86
CA LYS A 312 10.94 11.96 13.90
C LYS A 312 11.20 10.57 13.35
N THR A 313 12.32 10.00 13.78
CA THR A 313 12.67 8.60 13.51
C THR A 313 11.52 7.67 13.91
N ASN A 314 11.03 6.87 12.97
CA ASN A 314 10.01 5.85 13.19
C ASN A 314 10.55 4.44 12.90
N VAL A 315 9.90 3.43 13.47
CA VAL A 315 10.27 2.01 13.40
C VAL A 315 10.04 1.34 12.03
N VAL A 316 9.57 2.12 11.04
CA VAL A 316 9.31 1.67 9.67
C VAL A 316 10.24 2.34 8.65
N ASP A 317 10.93 3.40 9.01
CA ASP A 317 11.75 4.13 8.05
C ASP A 317 13.02 3.33 7.71
N THR A 318 13.43 3.36 6.45
CA THR A 318 14.67 2.72 5.99
C THR A 318 15.90 3.39 6.59
N HIS A 319 15.86 4.70 6.80
CA HIS A 319 16.95 5.51 7.37
C HIS A 319 16.52 6.28 8.63
N PRO A 320 17.47 6.68 9.51
CA PRO A 320 17.21 7.66 10.56
C PRO A 320 16.76 9.01 10.06
N ALA A 321 15.96 9.69 10.89
CA ALA A 321 15.51 11.04 10.59
C ALA A 321 16.69 11.97 10.34
N LEU A 322 16.50 12.93 9.43
CA LEU A 322 17.54 13.88 9.02
C LEU A 322 18.21 14.55 10.22
N ALA A 323 17.41 15.02 11.19
CA ALA A 323 17.92 15.68 12.38
C ALA A 323 18.85 14.79 13.23
N ASP A 324 18.57 13.48 13.31
CA ASP A 324 19.40 12.54 14.08
C ASP A 324 20.70 12.23 13.35
N ARG A 325 20.67 12.09 12.01
CA ARG A 325 21.86 11.89 11.17
C ARG A 325 22.79 13.10 11.23
N LEU A 326 22.26 14.31 11.09
CA LEU A 326 23.03 15.55 11.21
C LEU A 326 23.66 15.70 12.60
N ARG A 327 22.92 15.37 13.66
CA ARG A 327 23.46 15.37 15.04
C ARG A 327 24.60 14.37 15.20
N ALA A 328 24.46 13.15 14.66
CA ALA A 328 25.50 12.13 14.70
C ALA A 328 26.77 12.55 13.95
N LEU A 329 26.62 13.35 12.88
CA LEU A 329 27.72 13.94 12.11
C LEU A 329 28.31 15.20 12.76
N GLY A 330 27.68 15.75 13.79
CA GLY A 330 28.06 17.02 14.41
C GLY A 330 27.93 18.21 13.43
N GLN A 331 26.92 18.19 12.56
CA GLN A 331 26.69 19.22 11.55
C GLN A 331 25.36 19.92 11.77
N GLU A 332 25.34 21.23 11.58
CA GLU A 332 24.10 22.02 11.54
C GLU A 332 23.40 21.83 10.18
N PRO A 333 22.06 21.88 10.14
CA PRO A 333 21.31 21.80 8.89
C PRO A 333 21.62 23.01 8.01
N HIS A 334 21.84 22.74 6.72
CA HIS A 334 22.13 23.77 5.73
C HIS A 334 21.69 23.25 4.36
N LEU A 335 20.86 24.03 3.66
CA LEU A 335 20.45 23.71 2.30
C LEU A 335 21.49 24.31 1.34
N PRO A 336 22.24 23.48 0.59
CA PRO A 336 23.14 23.99 -0.43
C PRO A 336 22.37 24.68 -1.57
N ASP A 337 23.02 25.66 -2.21
CA ASP A 337 22.53 26.27 -3.44
C ASP A 337 22.35 25.18 -4.54
N PRO A 338 21.42 25.37 -5.49
CA PRO A 338 21.34 24.50 -6.65
C PRO A 338 22.71 24.36 -7.34
N PRO A 339 23.11 23.13 -7.69
CA PRO A 339 24.44 22.91 -8.26
C PRO A 339 24.56 23.65 -9.60
N ALA A 340 25.63 24.44 -9.77
CA ALA A 340 25.92 25.07 -11.07
C ALA A 340 26.16 24.02 -12.17
N THR A 341 26.66 22.84 -11.77
CA THR A 341 26.78 21.66 -12.62
C THR A 341 26.48 20.42 -11.79
N ASP A 342 25.56 19.61 -12.28
CA ASP A 342 25.11 18.39 -11.62
C ASP A 342 26.06 17.19 -11.86
N ALA A 343 25.81 16.09 -11.17
CA ALA A 343 26.62 14.87 -11.26
C ALA A 343 26.49 14.16 -12.62
N THR A 344 25.52 14.52 -13.48
CA THR A 344 25.36 13.91 -14.81
C THR A 344 26.56 14.18 -15.73
N ARG A 345 27.41 15.16 -15.39
CA ARG A 345 28.71 15.38 -16.04
C ARG A 345 29.60 14.14 -16.07
N LEU A 346 29.44 13.23 -15.11
CA LEU A 346 30.17 11.95 -15.06
C LEU A 346 29.88 11.03 -16.26
N PHE A 347 28.79 11.28 -17.01
CA PHE A 347 28.46 10.60 -18.26
C PHE A 347 29.09 11.22 -19.51
N GLY A 348 29.72 12.40 -19.39
CA GLY A 348 30.37 13.08 -20.50
C GLY A 348 29.48 13.21 -21.74
N THR A 349 30.01 12.80 -22.90
CA THR A 349 29.31 12.91 -24.20
C THR A 349 28.14 11.94 -24.36
N HIS A 350 27.98 10.96 -23.49
CA HIS A 350 26.93 9.93 -23.58
C HIS A 350 25.61 10.34 -22.92
N LEU A 351 25.63 11.38 -22.08
CA LEU A 351 24.46 11.87 -21.34
C LEU A 351 23.21 12.06 -22.24
N PRO A 352 23.27 12.72 -23.41
CA PRO A 352 22.08 12.94 -24.23
C PRO A 352 21.46 11.62 -24.74
N GLY A 353 22.27 10.58 -24.96
CA GLY A 353 21.78 9.26 -25.36
C GLY A 353 21.03 8.55 -24.25
N LEU A 354 21.58 8.59 -23.03
CA LEU A 354 20.98 7.99 -21.83
C LEU A 354 19.64 8.66 -21.46
N ILE A 355 19.60 10.01 -21.48
CA ILE A 355 18.37 10.77 -21.23
C ILE A 355 17.29 10.38 -22.25
N ARG A 356 17.62 10.38 -23.55
CA ARG A 356 16.65 9.99 -24.59
C ARG A 356 16.14 8.56 -24.42
N GLN A 357 16.97 7.64 -23.96
CA GLN A 357 16.54 6.26 -23.73
C GLN A 357 15.53 6.18 -22.58
N LEU A 358 15.75 6.90 -21.48
CA LEU A 358 14.77 6.98 -20.37
C LEU A 358 13.50 7.73 -20.77
N ASP A 359 13.62 8.85 -21.50
CA ASP A 359 12.48 9.61 -22.01
C ASP A 359 11.60 8.72 -22.92
N ASN A 360 12.20 7.96 -23.85
CA ASN A 360 11.48 7.05 -24.73
C ASN A 360 10.82 5.90 -23.97
N GLN A 361 11.51 5.33 -22.98
CA GLN A 361 10.97 4.25 -22.15
C GLN A 361 9.75 4.73 -21.37
N TRP A 362 9.88 5.85 -20.65
CA TRP A 362 8.79 6.46 -19.90
C TRP A 362 7.61 6.82 -20.81
N PHE A 363 7.88 7.38 -21.99
CA PHE A 363 6.84 7.73 -22.95
C PHE A 363 6.07 6.48 -23.40
N ALA A 364 6.77 5.39 -23.71
CA ALA A 364 6.13 4.13 -24.11
C ALA A 364 5.27 3.53 -22.99
N ASP A 365 5.73 3.60 -21.74
CA ASP A 365 5.04 3.02 -20.58
C ASP A 365 3.79 3.82 -20.19
N VAL A 366 3.86 5.15 -20.27
CA VAL A 366 2.78 6.05 -19.81
C VAL A 366 1.70 6.27 -20.87
N ARG A 367 2.06 6.24 -22.16
CA ARG A 367 1.16 6.62 -23.26
C ARG A 367 -0.20 5.91 -23.28
N PRO A 368 -0.32 4.58 -23.06
CA PRO A 368 -1.62 3.92 -23.09
C PRO A 368 -2.58 4.44 -22.01
N ALA A 369 -2.09 4.57 -20.77
CA ALA A 369 -2.88 5.09 -19.66
C ALA A 369 -3.19 6.59 -19.83
N TRP A 370 -2.25 7.34 -20.43
CA TRP A 370 -2.43 8.75 -20.74
C TRP A 370 -3.57 8.99 -21.73
N HIS A 371 -3.60 8.24 -22.84
CA HIS A 371 -4.65 8.36 -23.86
C HIS A 371 -6.03 8.03 -23.30
N GLU A 372 -6.13 7.00 -22.46
CA GLU A 372 -7.38 6.65 -21.82
C GLU A 372 -7.85 7.76 -20.87
N LYS A 373 -6.94 8.28 -20.04
CA LYS A 373 -7.25 9.39 -19.13
C LYS A 373 -7.65 10.65 -19.88
N TYR A 374 -6.92 11.02 -20.94
CA TYR A 374 -7.25 12.16 -21.80
C TYR A 374 -8.65 12.01 -22.39
N ARG A 375 -8.98 10.83 -22.93
CA ARG A 375 -10.31 10.55 -23.51
C ARG A 375 -11.43 10.74 -22.48
N VAL A 376 -11.28 10.20 -21.28
CA VAL A 376 -12.27 10.36 -20.19
C VAL A 376 -12.43 11.82 -19.81
N LEU A 377 -11.32 12.56 -19.69
CA LEU A 377 -11.35 13.99 -19.37
C LEU A 377 -12.01 14.83 -20.48
N GLN A 378 -11.79 14.51 -21.75
CA GLN A 378 -12.46 15.20 -22.86
C GLN A 378 -13.96 14.93 -22.88
N GLN A 379 -14.39 13.70 -22.58
CA GLN A 379 -15.82 13.37 -22.45
C GLN A 379 -16.46 14.14 -21.29
N ALA A 380 -15.79 14.20 -20.14
CA ALA A 380 -16.23 14.95 -18.98
C ALA A 380 -16.33 16.46 -19.27
N ARG A 381 -15.35 17.03 -19.99
CA ARG A 381 -15.38 18.43 -20.43
C ARG A 381 -16.53 18.72 -21.39
N GLN A 382 -16.73 17.88 -22.41
CA GLN A 382 -17.87 18.01 -23.31
C GLN A 382 -19.21 17.93 -22.57
N ARG A 383 -19.29 17.05 -21.56
CA ARG A 383 -20.48 16.93 -20.72
C ARG A 383 -20.74 18.19 -19.91
N LEU A 384 -19.71 18.80 -19.33
CA LEU A 384 -19.83 20.08 -18.63
C LEU A 384 -20.33 21.18 -19.56
N GLU A 385 -19.72 21.33 -20.74
CA GLU A 385 -20.13 22.33 -21.75
C GLU A 385 -21.60 22.16 -22.16
N GLN A 386 -22.08 20.92 -22.30
CA GLN A 386 -23.49 20.62 -22.59
C GLN A 386 -24.43 21.06 -21.46
N LEU A 387 -24.06 20.78 -20.20
CA LEU A 387 -24.86 21.16 -19.03
C LEU A 387 -24.92 22.69 -18.89
N GLU A 388 -23.79 23.36 -19.06
CA GLU A 388 -23.71 24.83 -19.03
C GLU A 388 -24.54 25.47 -20.14
N ALA A 389 -24.49 24.94 -21.37
CA ALA A 389 -25.30 25.44 -22.48
C ALA A 389 -26.81 25.32 -22.23
N ARG A 390 -27.26 24.22 -21.61
CA ARG A 390 -28.67 24.02 -21.25
C ARG A 390 -29.13 25.00 -20.17
N VAL A 391 -28.31 25.23 -19.14
CA VAL A 391 -28.58 26.24 -18.11
C VAL A 391 -28.66 27.64 -18.72
N LEU A 392 -27.74 27.99 -19.63
CA LEU A 392 -27.77 29.27 -20.36
C LEU A 392 -29.00 29.43 -21.24
N ALA A 393 -29.53 28.33 -21.79
CA ALA A 393 -30.79 28.32 -22.55
C ALA A 393 -32.04 28.43 -21.65
N GLY A 394 -31.88 28.48 -20.32
CA GLY A 394 -32.96 28.59 -19.34
C GLY A 394 -33.58 27.26 -18.94
N GLU A 395 -32.97 26.12 -19.28
CA GLU A 395 -33.43 24.81 -18.83
C GLU A 395 -33.10 24.59 -17.35
N THR A 396 -34.03 23.94 -16.63
CA THR A 396 -33.78 23.49 -15.26
C THR A 396 -33.17 22.09 -15.29
N LEU A 397 -31.96 21.94 -14.75
CA LEU A 397 -31.30 20.65 -14.62
C LEU A 397 -31.99 19.78 -13.57
N SER A 398 -31.98 18.46 -13.77
CA SER A 398 -32.38 17.52 -12.72
C SER A 398 -31.39 17.58 -11.54
N PRO A 399 -31.77 17.15 -10.32
CA PRO A 399 -30.85 17.15 -9.17
C PRO A 399 -29.54 16.38 -9.42
N ALA A 400 -29.60 15.29 -10.20
CA ALA A 400 -28.43 14.52 -10.58
C ALA A 400 -27.51 15.30 -11.55
N GLU A 401 -28.09 15.98 -12.54
CA GLU A 401 -27.35 16.81 -13.50
C GLU A 401 -26.78 18.07 -12.86
N ALA A 402 -27.49 18.68 -11.91
CA ALA A 402 -26.98 19.82 -11.14
C ALA A 402 -25.77 19.41 -10.27
N TRP A 403 -25.82 18.22 -9.67
CA TRP A 403 -24.66 17.64 -8.99
C TRP A 403 -23.50 17.38 -9.96
N GLU A 404 -23.77 16.72 -11.09
CA GLU A 404 -22.78 16.43 -12.13
C GLU A 404 -22.11 17.73 -12.62
N GLN A 405 -22.88 18.79 -12.85
CA GLN A 405 -22.35 20.10 -13.22
C GLN A 405 -21.42 20.65 -12.14
N ALA A 406 -21.85 20.69 -10.88
CA ALA A 406 -21.04 21.23 -9.78
C ALA A 406 -19.71 20.47 -9.60
N ASP A 407 -19.76 19.15 -9.68
CA ASP A 407 -18.59 18.26 -9.57
C ASP A 407 -17.59 18.49 -10.72
N LEU A 408 -18.09 18.50 -11.97
CA LEU A 408 -17.27 18.78 -13.14
C LEU A 408 -16.71 20.21 -13.14
N THR A 409 -17.48 21.21 -12.70
CA THR A 409 -17.00 22.57 -12.54
C THR A 409 -15.89 22.64 -11.49
N GLU A 410 -15.97 21.87 -10.40
CA GLU A 410 -14.91 21.81 -9.41
C GLU A 410 -13.62 21.24 -10.01
N ASP A 411 -13.74 20.14 -10.77
CA ASP A 411 -12.61 19.46 -11.41
C ASP A 411 -11.90 20.33 -12.47
N PHE A 412 -12.65 21.07 -13.28
CA PHE A 412 -12.10 21.83 -14.42
C PHE A 412 -11.89 23.33 -14.15
N HIS A 413 -12.66 23.94 -13.27
CA HIS A 413 -12.64 25.37 -13.00
C HIS A 413 -12.31 25.71 -11.53
N GLY A 414 -12.19 24.70 -10.68
CA GLY A 414 -11.78 24.81 -9.30
C GLY A 414 -12.94 25.03 -8.32
N ALA A 415 -12.66 24.68 -7.07
CA ALA A 415 -13.64 24.69 -5.97
C ALA A 415 -14.34 26.04 -5.75
N ALA A 416 -13.64 27.16 -5.98
CA ALA A 416 -14.23 28.49 -5.80
C ALA A 416 -15.36 28.77 -6.80
N VAL A 417 -15.24 28.28 -8.04
CA VAL A 417 -16.26 28.45 -9.09
C VAL A 417 -17.43 27.49 -8.87
N ALA A 418 -17.15 26.28 -8.34
CA ALA A 418 -18.18 25.28 -8.06
C ALA A 418 -19.00 25.56 -6.79
N LEU A 419 -18.45 26.30 -5.82
CA LEU A 419 -19.09 26.53 -4.53
C LEU A 419 -20.53 27.09 -4.63
N PRO A 420 -20.83 28.10 -5.47
CA PRO A 420 -22.20 28.58 -5.68
C PRO A 420 -23.14 27.50 -6.24
N LEU A 421 -22.65 26.58 -7.08
CA LEU A 421 -23.44 25.49 -7.63
C LEU A 421 -23.83 24.49 -6.55
N PHE A 422 -22.91 24.14 -5.64
CA PHE A 422 -23.24 23.30 -4.48
C PHE A 422 -24.26 23.97 -3.55
N HIS A 423 -24.18 25.30 -3.35
CA HIS A 423 -25.20 26.02 -2.59
C HIS A 423 -26.58 25.98 -3.28
N ALA A 424 -26.65 26.07 -4.61
CA ALA A 424 -27.91 25.98 -5.34
C ALA A 424 -28.58 24.60 -5.20
N ILE A 425 -27.80 23.53 -5.05
CA ILE A 425 -28.30 22.16 -4.82
C ILE A 425 -28.99 22.06 -3.45
N LEU A 426 -28.57 22.80 -2.43
CA LEU A 426 -29.23 22.80 -1.12
C LEU A 426 -30.68 23.29 -1.19
N ALA A 427 -31.00 24.18 -2.13
CA ALA A 427 -32.34 24.75 -2.27
C ALA A 427 -33.30 23.85 -3.06
N THR A 428 -32.78 22.95 -3.91
CA THR A 428 -33.58 22.21 -4.90
C THR A 428 -33.42 20.68 -4.79
N GLY A 429 -32.47 20.20 -4.01
CA GLY A 429 -32.12 18.79 -3.88
C GLY A 429 -33.00 17.99 -2.91
N GLY A 430 -33.01 16.67 -3.08
CA GLY A 430 -33.56 15.74 -2.09
C GLY A 430 -32.63 15.53 -0.89
N PRO A 431 -33.07 14.81 0.17
CA PRO A 431 -32.30 14.63 1.41
C PRO A 431 -30.86 14.10 1.21
N GLU A 432 -30.67 13.17 0.28
CA GLU A 432 -29.35 12.61 -0.05
C GLU A 432 -28.44 13.64 -0.73
N SER A 433 -28.97 14.36 -1.73
CA SER A 433 -28.25 15.44 -2.41
C SER A 433 -27.88 16.58 -1.45
N ILE A 434 -28.74 16.89 -0.49
CA ILE A 434 -28.49 17.89 0.55
C ILE A 434 -27.30 17.48 1.43
N SER A 435 -27.25 16.23 1.92
CA SER A 435 -26.13 15.73 2.72
C SER A 435 -24.80 15.83 1.96
N ARG A 436 -24.78 15.40 0.69
CA ARG A 436 -23.59 15.47 -0.17
C ARG A 436 -23.17 16.91 -0.46
N ALA A 437 -24.11 17.83 -0.68
CA ALA A 437 -23.82 19.23 -0.93
C ALA A 437 -23.25 19.92 0.32
N HIS A 438 -23.83 19.68 1.50
CA HIS A 438 -23.25 20.13 2.77
C HIS A 438 -21.82 19.61 2.95
N PHE A 439 -21.56 18.33 2.63
CA PHE A 439 -20.21 17.79 2.69
C PHE A 439 -19.23 18.53 1.75
N ALA A 440 -19.61 18.73 0.49
CA ALA A 440 -18.79 19.42 -0.51
C ALA A 440 -18.49 20.87 -0.09
N ILE A 441 -19.52 21.62 0.31
CA ILE A 441 -19.39 23.00 0.80
C ILE A 441 -18.46 23.06 2.01
N GLY A 442 -18.68 22.19 2.99
CA GLY A 442 -17.86 22.14 4.20
C GLY A 442 -16.39 21.86 3.89
N ARG A 443 -16.11 20.90 2.99
CA ARG A 443 -14.75 20.59 2.52
C ARG A 443 -14.10 21.80 1.84
N ILE A 444 -14.81 22.49 0.96
CA ILE A 444 -14.29 23.65 0.21
C ILE A 444 -13.98 24.81 1.17
N LEU A 445 -14.90 25.12 2.10
CA LEU A 445 -14.73 26.21 3.07
C LEU A 445 -13.55 25.94 4.02
N LEU A 446 -13.43 24.72 4.57
CA LEU A 446 -12.29 24.39 5.43
C LEU A 446 -10.95 24.44 4.68
N ALA A 447 -10.92 24.06 3.40
CA ALA A 447 -9.71 24.17 2.58
C ALA A 447 -9.29 25.63 2.35
N GLN A 448 -10.25 26.57 2.42
CA GLN A 448 -10.03 28.02 2.37
C GLN A 448 -9.81 28.65 3.76
N ASP A 449 -9.61 27.82 4.80
CA ASP A 449 -9.47 28.21 6.21
C ASP A 449 -10.69 28.99 6.78
N VAL A 450 -11.89 28.73 6.24
CA VAL A 450 -13.16 29.33 6.69
C VAL A 450 -13.88 28.37 7.66
N ALA A 451 -14.04 28.78 8.92
CA ALA A 451 -14.56 27.94 10.00
C ALA A 451 -16.02 27.49 9.81
N ASP A 452 -16.84 28.24 9.07
CA ASP A 452 -18.23 27.90 8.75
C ASP A 452 -18.36 26.52 8.07
N GLY A 453 -17.27 26.04 7.44
CA GLY A 453 -17.21 24.70 6.87
C GLY A 453 -17.47 23.58 7.87
N ILE A 454 -17.19 23.79 9.17
CA ILE A 454 -17.46 22.80 10.23
C ILE A 454 -18.97 22.54 10.34
N GLU A 455 -19.80 23.58 10.35
CA GLU A 455 -21.26 23.46 10.49
C GLU A 455 -21.87 22.68 9.32
N HIS A 456 -21.36 22.94 8.11
CA HIS A 456 -21.74 22.19 6.92
C HIS A 456 -21.35 20.71 7.04
N LEU A 457 -20.14 20.40 7.49
CA LEU A 457 -19.70 19.01 7.70
C LEU A 457 -20.52 18.31 8.79
N GLU A 458 -20.86 18.99 9.89
CA GLU A 458 -21.71 18.43 10.95
C GLU A 458 -23.13 18.14 10.44
N THR A 459 -23.68 19.02 9.59
CA THR A 459 -24.97 18.79 8.94
C THR A 459 -24.92 17.58 8.02
N ALA A 460 -23.83 17.39 7.28
CA ALA A 460 -23.62 16.20 6.46
C ALA A 460 -23.56 14.92 7.33
N CYS A 461 -22.86 14.97 8.46
CA CYS A 461 -22.76 13.87 9.44
C CYS A 461 -24.13 13.47 10.01
N ALA A 462 -24.97 14.46 10.32
CA ALA A 462 -26.31 14.23 10.86
C ALA A 462 -27.24 13.56 9.84
N ALA A 463 -27.06 13.86 8.54
CA ALA A 463 -27.89 13.35 7.46
C ALA A 463 -27.45 11.99 6.90
N SER A 464 -26.15 11.68 6.94
CA SER A 464 -25.61 10.42 6.41
C SER A 464 -24.47 9.89 7.28
N SER A 465 -24.60 8.65 7.73
CA SER A 465 -23.52 8.00 8.47
C SER A 465 -22.26 7.79 7.64
N LEU A 466 -22.34 7.77 6.30
CA LEU A 466 -21.17 7.66 5.41
C LEU A 466 -20.33 8.94 5.39
N ALA A 467 -20.92 10.09 5.69
CA ALA A 467 -20.21 11.37 5.73
C ALA A 467 -19.39 11.54 7.03
N VAL A 468 -19.72 10.81 8.09
CA VAL A 468 -19.16 11.04 9.44
C VAL A 468 -17.64 10.93 9.47
N PHE A 469 -17.07 9.81 9.04
CA PHE A 469 -15.63 9.61 9.12
C PHE A 469 -14.84 10.59 8.24
N PRO A 470 -15.15 10.77 6.93
CA PRO A 470 -14.46 11.75 6.10
C PRO A 470 -14.59 13.19 6.62
N ALA A 471 -15.76 13.56 7.16
CA ALA A 471 -15.99 14.90 7.72
C ALA A 471 -15.13 15.13 8.96
N LEU A 472 -15.10 14.17 9.89
CA LEU A 472 -14.26 14.26 11.09
C LEU A 472 -12.76 14.34 10.75
N GLN A 473 -12.30 13.68 9.67
CA GLN A 473 -10.92 13.82 9.22
C GLN A 473 -10.59 15.24 8.76
N LEU A 474 -11.51 15.89 8.03
CA LEU A 474 -11.35 17.28 7.58
C LEU A 474 -11.39 18.25 8.77
N ILE A 475 -12.33 18.09 9.71
CA ILE A 475 -12.42 18.89 10.93
C ILE A 475 -11.16 18.71 11.79
N TYR A 476 -10.66 17.47 11.91
CA TYR A 476 -9.42 17.19 12.62
C TYR A 476 -8.23 17.93 12.00
N ALA A 477 -8.07 17.85 10.67
CA ALA A 477 -6.99 18.52 9.96
C ALA A 477 -7.07 20.05 10.15
N PHE A 478 -8.28 20.61 10.12
CA PHE A 478 -8.51 22.04 10.33
C PHE A 478 -8.06 22.50 11.73
N HIS A 479 -8.50 21.84 12.81
CA HIS A 479 -8.05 22.18 14.16
C HIS A 479 -6.56 21.93 14.39
N LYS A 480 -6.00 20.90 13.73
CA LYS A 480 -4.57 20.57 13.82
C LYS A 480 -3.72 21.71 13.31
N ASN A 481 -4.09 22.29 12.18
CA ASN A 481 -3.35 23.39 11.55
C ASN A 481 -3.40 24.67 12.40
N ARG A 482 -4.43 24.83 13.25
CA ARG A 482 -4.61 25.98 14.15
C ARG A 482 -4.08 25.79 15.56
N GLY A 483 -3.64 24.57 15.92
CA GLY A 483 -3.13 24.26 17.26
C GLY A 483 -4.18 24.25 18.36
N ASP A 484 -5.44 23.94 18.03
CA ASP A 484 -6.53 23.84 19.01
C ASP A 484 -6.59 22.44 19.63
N ASP A 485 -5.77 22.21 20.65
CA ASP A 485 -5.62 20.90 21.30
C ASP A 485 -6.92 20.38 21.95
N VAL A 486 -7.79 21.27 22.43
CA VAL A 486 -9.05 20.90 23.05
C VAL A 486 -10.02 20.36 22.00
N ALA A 487 -10.18 21.08 20.89
CA ALA A 487 -11.02 20.63 19.79
C ALA A 487 -10.47 19.35 19.14
N LEU A 488 -9.14 19.23 19.01
CA LEU A 488 -8.49 18.03 18.48
C LEU A 488 -8.81 16.79 19.31
N GLN A 489 -8.75 16.89 20.63
CA GLN A 489 -9.05 15.76 21.51
C GLN A 489 -10.51 15.32 21.36
N ALA A 490 -11.45 16.27 21.32
CA ALA A 490 -12.86 15.96 21.10
C ALA A 490 -13.12 15.27 19.75
N VAL A 491 -12.45 15.70 18.68
CA VAL A 491 -12.58 15.08 17.36
C VAL A 491 -11.97 13.67 17.33
N ARG A 492 -10.82 13.46 18.00
CA ARG A 492 -10.19 12.13 18.12
C ARG A 492 -11.11 11.11 18.78
N GLU A 493 -11.78 11.51 19.87
CA GLU A 493 -12.72 10.64 20.57
C GLU A 493 -13.91 10.26 19.68
N ARG A 494 -14.43 11.21 18.90
CA ARG A 494 -15.50 10.95 17.93
C ARG A 494 -15.07 10.00 16.82
N ILE A 495 -13.85 10.17 16.29
CA ILE A 495 -13.27 9.26 15.29
C ILE A 495 -13.15 7.84 15.87
N GLN A 496 -12.59 7.71 17.07
CA GLN A 496 -12.43 6.42 17.73
C GLN A 496 -13.78 5.70 17.94
N ASN A 497 -14.77 6.42 18.48
CA ASN A 497 -16.12 5.89 18.67
C ASN A 497 -16.76 5.46 17.34
N HIS A 498 -16.55 6.21 16.26
CA HIS A 498 -17.06 5.84 14.94
C HIS A 498 -16.38 4.58 14.39
N VAL A 499 -15.05 4.47 14.52
CA VAL A 499 -14.29 3.28 14.10
C VAL A 499 -14.75 2.03 14.87
N GLU A 500 -14.99 2.14 16.17
CA GLU A 500 -15.52 1.02 16.97
C GLU A 500 -16.92 0.61 16.51
N LYS A 501 -17.77 1.60 16.16
CA LYS A 501 -19.11 1.35 15.62
C LYS A 501 -19.07 0.72 14.23
N GLU A 502 -18.15 1.11 13.35
CA GLU A 502 -17.91 0.46 12.05
C GLU A 502 -17.46 -0.99 12.23
N GLN A 503 -16.51 -1.27 13.13
CA GLN A 503 -16.10 -2.65 13.43
C GLN A 503 -17.24 -3.52 13.98
N ALA A 504 -18.15 -2.93 14.76
CA ALA A 504 -19.35 -3.61 15.23
C ALA A 504 -20.35 -3.85 14.08
N ALA A 505 -20.52 -2.87 13.19
CA ALA A 505 -21.35 -2.98 11.99
C ALA A 505 -20.83 -4.06 11.04
N GLU A 506 -19.52 -4.10 10.76
CA GLU A 506 -18.88 -5.13 9.93
C GLU A 506 -19.19 -6.54 10.46
N LYS A 507 -19.09 -6.76 11.77
CA LYS A 507 -19.42 -8.05 12.39
C LYS A 507 -20.91 -8.41 12.28
N GLU A 508 -21.79 -7.43 12.45
CA GLU A 508 -23.25 -7.61 12.29
C GLU A 508 -23.63 -7.93 10.83
N ARG A 509 -22.87 -7.36 9.89
CA ARG A 509 -23.10 -7.44 8.44
C ARG A 509 -22.32 -8.55 7.75
N ASP A 510 -21.42 -9.24 8.44
CA ASP A 510 -20.61 -10.33 7.89
C ASP A 510 -21.50 -11.49 7.37
N PRO A 511 -21.47 -11.82 6.07
CA PRO A 511 -22.27 -12.90 5.48
C PRO A 511 -21.90 -14.30 6.02
N SER A 512 -20.73 -14.46 6.65
CA SER A 512 -20.31 -15.70 7.30
C SER A 512 -20.88 -15.88 8.71
N VAL A 513 -21.42 -14.82 9.31
CA VAL A 513 -21.94 -14.81 10.68
C VAL A 513 -23.46 -14.58 10.65
N ILE A 514 -24.20 -15.67 10.42
CA ILE A 514 -25.67 -15.63 10.41
C ILE A 514 -26.23 -16.25 11.68
N LEU A 515 -27.02 -15.48 12.43
CA LEU A 515 -27.54 -15.87 13.74
C LEU A 515 -29.02 -16.23 13.66
N LYS A 516 -29.46 -17.20 14.47
CA LYS A 516 -30.90 -17.51 14.60
C LYS A 516 -31.73 -16.33 15.14
N SER A 517 -31.08 -15.42 15.84
CA SER A 517 -31.69 -14.19 16.37
C SER A 517 -31.82 -13.08 15.34
N ASP A 518 -31.23 -13.23 14.15
CA ASP A 518 -31.35 -12.24 13.08
C ASP A 518 -32.82 -12.06 12.69
N ARG A 519 -33.20 -10.82 12.43
CA ARG A 519 -34.56 -10.45 11.97
C ARG A 519 -34.47 -9.89 10.57
N TYR A 520 -35.50 -10.17 9.77
CA TYR A 520 -35.58 -9.74 8.39
C TYR A 520 -36.92 -9.06 8.13
N LEU A 521 -36.90 -8.09 7.21
CA LEU A 521 -38.04 -7.31 6.74
C LEU A 521 -38.26 -7.57 5.24
N PRO A 522 -39.46 -7.28 4.70
CA PRO A 522 -39.67 -7.23 3.26
C PRO A 522 -38.64 -6.35 2.55
N HIS A 523 -38.29 -6.70 1.31
CA HIS A 523 -37.24 -6.02 0.57
C HIS A 523 -37.60 -4.57 0.17
N GLU A 524 -38.89 -4.21 0.07
CA GLU A 524 -39.36 -2.85 -0.27
C GLU A 524 -38.74 -2.27 -1.56
N THR A 525 -38.44 -3.14 -2.53
CA THR A 525 -37.86 -2.74 -3.83
C THR A 525 -38.88 -2.79 -4.97
N SER A 526 -38.56 -2.16 -6.10
CA SER A 526 -39.44 -2.15 -7.27
C SER A 526 -39.64 -3.52 -7.91
N ASP A 527 -40.83 -3.75 -8.48
CA ASP A 527 -41.15 -5.00 -9.19
C ASP A 527 -40.23 -5.23 -10.39
N ALA A 528 -39.79 -4.15 -11.07
CA ALA A 528 -38.84 -4.21 -12.17
C ALA A 528 -37.49 -4.80 -11.74
N LEU A 529 -36.99 -4.39 -10.56
CA LEU A 529 -35.76 -4.95 -10.01
C LEU A 529 -35.96 -6.43 -9.64
N ILE A 530 -37.07 -6.78 -8.99
CA ILE A 530 -37.36 -8.18 -8.65
C ILE A 530 -37.44 -9.06 -9.90
N ALA A 531 -38.06 -8.58 -10.98
CA ALA A 531 -38.10 -9.28 -12.26
C ALA A 531 -36.69 -9.48 -12.85
N ALA A 532 -35.82 -8.46 -12.79
CA ALA A 532 -34.43 -8.57 -13.23
C ALA A 532 -33.63 -9.60 -12.42
N ILE A 533 -33.82 -9.63 -11.09
CA ILE A 533 -33.19 -10.63 -10.21
C ILE A 533 -33.67 -12.04 -10.58
N ARG A 534 -34.98 -12.25 -10.77
CA ARG A 534 -35.54 -13.55 -11.18
C ARG A 534 -34.96 -14.04 -12.50
N ALA A 535 -34.86 -13.17 -13.50
CA ALA A 535 -34.31 -13.50 -14.81
C ALA A 535 -32.84 -13.96 -14.70
N ARG A 536 -32.04 -13.29 -13.86
CA ARG A 536 -30.64 -13.67 -13.61
C ARG A 536 -30.50 -14.97 -12.82
N LEU A 537 -31.35 -15.19 -11.82
CA LEU A 537 -31.39 -16.44 -11.04
C LEU A 537 -31.71 -17.66 -11.92
N ALA A 538 -32.62 -17.51 -12.89
CA ALA A 538 -32.99 -18.59 -13.80
C ALA A 538 -31.81 -19.10 -14.67
N LEU A 539 -30.78 -18.28 -14.87
CA LEU A 539 -29.55 -18.66 -15.58
C LEU A 539 -28.60 -19.49 -14.72
N ILE A 540 -28.83 -19.59 -13.42
CA ILE A 540 -28.02 -20.36 -12.47
C ILE A 540 -28.71 -21.72 -12.27
N GLY A 541 -28.27 -22.73 -13.02
CA GLY A 541 -28.93 -24.05 -13.08
C GLY A 541 -29.11 -24.76 -11.73
N ASP A 542 -28.23 -24.46 -10.77
CA ASP A 542 -28.17 -25.09 -9.45
C ASP A 542 -29.18 -24.51 -8.44
N VAL A 543 -29.76 -23.33 -8.70
CA VAL A 543 -30.70 -22.67 -7.77
C VAL A 543 -32.12 -23.24 -7.93
N SER A 544 -32.73 -23.65 -6.82
CA SER A 544 -34.12 -24.15 -6.76
C SER A 544 -35.12 -23.12 -6.24
N GLU A 545 -34.77 -22.38 -5.20
CA GLU A 545 -35.58 -21.29 -4.65
C GLU A 545 -34.66 -20.12 -4.30
N ALA A 546 -35.19 -18.90 -4.32
CA ALA A 546 -34.49 -17.72 -3.80
C ALA A 546 -35.43 -16.79 -3.03
N PHE A 547 -34.84 -16.17 -2.01
CA PHE A 547 -35.49 -15.25 -1.08
C PHE A 547 -34.71 -13.94 -1.03
N PHE A 548 -35.39 -12.82 -1.15
CA PHE A 548 -34.78 -11.49 -1.10
C PHE A 548 -35.47 -10.63 -0.04
N VAL A 549 -34.69 -10.18 0.94
CA VAL A 549 -35.17 -9.49 2.15
C VAL A 549 -34.16 -8.43 2.60
N ARG A 550 -34.57 -7.58 3.55
CA ARG A 550 -33.68 -6.65 4.26
C ARG A 550 -33.39 -7.17 5.67
N LYS A 551 -32.12 -7.30 6.07
CA LYS A 551 -31.75 -7.63 7.45
C LYS A 551 -31.95 -6.40 8.34
N VAL A 552 -32.53 -6.59 9.53
CA VAL A 552 -32.60 -5.54 10.56
C VAL A 552 -31.20 -5.40 11.17
N VAL A 553 -30.64 -4.20 11.06
CA VAL A 553 -29.32 -3.86 11.60
C VAL A 553 -29.46 -2.84 12.72
N THR A 554 -28.59 -2.96 13.72
CA THR A 554 -28.50 -2.06 14.87
C THR A 554 -27.53 -0.93 14.58
N HIS A 555 -26.43 -1.24 13.88
CA HIS A 555 -25.41 -0.28 13.52
C HIS A 555 -25.65 0.28 12.10
N PHE A 556 -25.84 1.59 12.04
CA PHE A 556 -26.11 2.36 10.81
C PHE A 556 -27.38 1.89 10.07
N PRO A 557 -28.56 2.08 10.67
CA PRO A 557 -29.84 1.66 10.07
C PRO A 557 -30.18 2.42 8.78
N ASP A 558 -29.55 3.58 8.58
CA ASP A 558 -29.60 4.37 7.33
C ASP A 558 -28.86 3.69 6.18
N ARG A 559 -28.00 2.69 6.45
CA ARG A 559 -27.33 1.87 5.43
C ARG A 559 -28.03 0.50 5.36
N PRO A 560 -29.05 0.30 4.50
CA PRO A 560 -29.78 -0.96 4.46
C PRO A 560 -28.88 -2.12 4.04
N LEU A 561 -29.00 -3.26 4.73
CA LEU A 561 -28.37 -4.51 4.35
C LEU A 561 -29.42 -5.45 3.74
N TYR A 562 -29.25 -5.78 2.46
CA TYR A 562 -30.08 -6.76 1.78
C TYR A 562 -29.48 -8.16 1.90
N CYS A 563 -30.33 -9.16 1.75
CA CYS A 563 -29.93 -10.56 1.80
C CYS A 563 -30.63 -11.32 0.68
N LEU A 564 -29.84 -11.91 -0.21
CA LEU A 564 -30.29 -12.86 -1.23
C LEU A 564 -29.92 -14.28 -0.80
N ALA A 565 -30.89 -15.00 -0.24
CA ALA A 565 -30.71 -16.38 0.18
C ALA A 565 -31.23 -17.36 -0.89
N VAL A 566 -30.45 -18.37 -1.24
CA VAL A 566 -30.81 -19.39 -2.24
C VAL A 566 -30.81 -20.79 -1.66
N THR A 567 -31.66 -21.66 -2.19
CA THR A 567 -31.60 -23.11 -2.02
C THR A 567 -31.17 -23.77 -3.31
N LEU A 568 -30.55 -24.95 -3.23
CA LEU A 568 -30.06 -25.68 -4.40
C LEU A 568 -31.00 -26.80 -4.84
N THR A 569 -30.94 -27.21 -6.11
CA THR A 569 -31.79 -28.24 -6.72
C THR A 569 -31.43 -29.68 -6.35
N HIS A 570 -30.22 -29.93 -5.83
CA HIS A 570 -29.75 -31.27 -5.48
C HIS A 570 -29.58 -31.47 -3.98
N ASP A 571 -29.94 -32.66 -3.50
CA ASP A 571 -29.76 -33.07 -2.11
C ASP A 571 -28.27 -33.03 -1.70
N TRP A 572 -28.06 -32.65 -0.45
CA TRP A 572 -26.80 -32.40 0.29
C TRP A 572 -25.59 -33.35 0.03
N ALA A 573 -25.79 -34.51 -0.58
CA ALA A 573 -24.74 -35.50 -0.84
C ALA A 573 -23.75 -35.12 -1.96
N ARG A 574 -24.09 -34.17 -2.86
CA ARG A 574 -23.21 -33.75 -3.97
C ARG A 574 -22.38 -32.49 -3.68
N TYR A 575 -22.84 -31.61 -2.79
CA TYR A 575 -22.16 -30.37 -2.38
C TYR A 575 -21.54 -30.56 -0.99
N SER A 576 -20.55 -31.46 -0.88
CA SER A 576 -19.80 -31.69 0.38
C SER A 576 -18.49 -30.90 0.46
N SER A 577 -18.11 -30.21 -0.63
CA SER A 577 -16.90 -29.39 -0.69
C SER A 577 -17.24 -27.91 -0.51
N ALA A 578 -16.41 -27.18 0.22
CA ALA A 578 -16.52 -25.72 0.34
C ALA A 578 -16.40 -25.02 -1.03
N ASP A 579 -15.77 -25.68 -2.00
CA ASP A 579 -15.52 -25.17 -3.35
C ASP A 579 -16.81 -25.04 -4.17
N ASP A 580 -17.77 -25.95 -3.99
CA ASP A 580 -19.03 -25.89 -4.75
C ASP A 580 -19.96 -24.78 -4.24
N ILE A 581 -19.97 -24.52 -2.92
CA ILE A 581 -20.70 -23.38 -2.33
C ILE A 581 -20.08 -22.07 -2.80
N THR A 582 -18.75 -22.00 -2.79
CA THR A 582 -17.99 -20.83 -3.24
C THR A 582 -18.29 -20.53 -4.71
N ARG A 583 -18.39 -21.56 -5.55
CA ARG A 583 -18.77 -21.41 -6.97
C ARG A 583 -20.15 -20.78 -7.15
N VAL A 584 -21.15 -21.22 -6.37
CA VAL A 584 -22.51 -20.64 -6.44
C VAL A 584 -22.51 -19.20 -5.93
N LEU A 585 -21.82 -18.91 -4.83
CA LEU A 585 -21.69 -17.54 -4.30
C LEU A 585 -20.99 -16.61 -5.30
N GLN A 586 -19.92 -17.06 -5.94
CA GLN A 586 -19.25 -16.31 -7.01
C GLN A 586 -20.16 -16.09 -8.22
N ALA A 587 -20.93 -17.10 -8.63
CA ALA A 587 -21.88 -16.97 -9.73
C ALA A 587 -23.03 -16.00 -9.40
N LEU A 588 -23.49 -15.97 -8.14
CA LEU A 588 -24.46 -14.99 -7.67
C LEU A 588 -23.85 -13.59 -7.68
N ALA A 589 -22.69 -13.40 -7.06
CA ALA A 589 -22.02 -12.10 -7.00
C ALA A 589 -21.76 -11.52 -8.40
N HIS A 590 -21.19 -12.32 -9.31
CA HIS A 590 -20.84 -11.89 -10.66
C HIS A 590 -22.04 -11.61 -11.58
N ARG A 591 -23.20 -12.21 -11.31
CA ARG A 591 -24.40 -12.00 -12.14
C ARG A 591 -25.33 -10.94 -11.56
N MET A 592 -25.07 -10.45 -10.36
CA MET A 592 -25.95 -9.58 -9.59
C MET A 592 -25.35 -8.19 -9.35
N ASP A 593 -24.68 -7.64 -10.36
CA ASP A 593 -23.95 -6.36 -10.32
C ASP A 593 -24.81 -5.10 -10.06
N SER A 594 -26.12 -5.24 -9.90
CA SER A 594 -27.06 -4.11 -9.77
C SER A 594 -28.05 -4.27 -8.63
N LEU A 595 -27.66 -4.94 -7.55
CA LEU A 595 -28.47 -5.01 -6.33
C LEU A 595 -28.35 -3.69 -5.55
N PRO A 596 -29.43 -3.28 -4.85
CA PRO A 596 -29.44 -2.05 -4.07
C PRO A 596 -28.59 -2.22 -2.81
N GLY A 597 -27.88 -1.16 -2.45
CA GLY A 597 -27.10 -1.10 -1.21
C GLY A 597 -26.12 -2.27 -1.04
N GLU A 598 -25.77 -2.55 0.21
CA GLU A 598 -24.97 -3.71 0.57
C GLU A 598 -25.85 -4.96 0.51
N THR A 599 -25.41 -6.01 -0.19
CA THR A 599 -26.17 -7.26 -0.28
C THR A 599 -25.32 -8.48 0.08
N ASN A 600 -25.81 -9.26 1.04
CA ASN A 600 -25.25 -10.55 1.40
C ASN A 600 -25.86 -11.67 0.58
N PHE A 601 -25.01 -12.54 0.04
CA PHE A 601 -25.42 -13.77 -0.64
C PHE A 601 -25.31 -14.95 0.32
N ILE A 602 -26.40 -15.70 0.48
CA ILE A 602 -26.48 -16.82 1.42
C ILE A 602 -26.92 -18.07 0.67
N VAL A 603 -26.22 -19.20 0.89
CA VAL A 603 -26.70 -20.52 0.46
C VAL A 603 -27.31 -21.22 1.68
N ALA A 604 -28.62 -21.45 1.67
CA ALA A 604 -29.39 -21.98 2.80
C ALA A 604 -29.28 -23.51 2.91
N ILE A 605 -28.09 -24.00 3.29
CA ILE A 605 -27.76 -25.42 3.42
C ILE A 605 -27.05 -25.72 4.75
N GLY A 606 -27.09 -26.97 5.21
CA GLY A 606 -26.40 -27.38 6.44
C GLY A 606 -26.78 -26.51 7.66
N GLY A 607 -25.78 -25.86 8.27
CA GLY A 607 -25.94 -25.02 9.47
C GLY A 607 -26.78 -23.76 9.27
N THR A 608 -26.99 -23.28 8.04
CA THR A 608 -27.80 -22.09 7.71
C THR A 608 -29.18 -22.46 7.17
N LYS A 609 -29.55 -23.75 7.14
CA LYS A 609 -30.86 -24.24 6.63
C LYS A 609 -32.06 -23.61 7.36
N PHE A 610 -31.89 -23.21 8.62
CA PHE A 610 -32.94 -22.57 9.41
C PHE A 610 -33.42 -21.24 8.81
N ILE A 611 -32.55 -20.52 8.09
CA ILE A 611 -32.86 -19.22 7.47
C ILE A 611 -34.05 -19.37 6.52
N ARG A 612 -34.09 -20.45 5.72
CA ARG A 612 -35.19 -20.69 4.78
C ARG A 612 -36.55 -20.67 5.49
N GLN A 613 -36.66 -21.25 6.69
CA GLN A 613 -37.91 -21.23 7.45
C GLN A 613 -38.27 -19.82 7.91
N GLN A 614 -37.30 -19.06 8.42
CA GLN A 614 -37.51 -17.66 8.83
C GLN A 614 -37.94 -16.76 7.66
N LEU A 615 -37.35 -16.95 6.48
CA LEU A 615 -37.66 -16.13 5.31
C LEU A 615 -39.02 -16.47 4.68
N LEU A 616 -39.52 -17.69 4.83
CA LEU A 616 -40.85 -18.08 4.36
C LEU A 616 -41.99 -17.41 5.13
N GLU A 617 -41.74 -16.97 6.36
CA GLU A 617 -42.72 -16.25 7.19
C GLU A 617 -42.91 -14.79 6.75
N ILE A 618 -42.02 -14.29 5.89
CA ILE A 618 -42.02 -12.89 5.44
C ILE A 618 -42.76 -12.77 4.10
N PRO A 619 -43.82 -11.95 4.03
CA PRO A 619 -44.50 -11.67 2.77
C PRO A 619 -43.54 -11.12 1.71
N THR A 620 -43.73 -11.52 0.46
CA THR A 620 -42.92 -11.13 -0.72
C THR A 620 -41.44 -11.53 -0.69
N ALA A 621 -40.97 -12.19 0.37
CA ALA A 621 -39.57 -12.63 0.47
C ALA A 621 -39.20 -13.65 -0.59
N GLN A 622 -40.06 -14.65 -0.88
CA GLN A 622 -39.78 -15.64 -1.92
C GLN A 622 -39.95 -15.01 -3.31
N ILE A 623 -38.84 -14.78 -3.99
CA ILE A 623 -38.82 -14.15 -5.30
C ILE A 623 -38.62 -15.15 -6.43
N TYR A 624 -38.07 -16.33 -6.17
CA TYR A 624 -37.81 -17.33 -7.21
C TYR A 624 -38.09 -18.74 -6.70
N LYS A 625 -38.71 -19.57 -7.56
CA LYS A 625 -38.90 -21.00 -7.37
C LYS A 625 -38.93 -21.68 -8.74
N LYS A 626 -38.07 -22.67 -8.92
CA LYS A 626 -37.88 -23.41 -10.17
C LYS A 626 -38.96 -24.47 -10.38
#